data_AF-A0A099CX83-F1
#
_entry.id   AF-A0A099CX83-F1
#
_cell.length_a   1.000
_cell.length_b   1.000
_cell.length_c   1.000
_cell.angle_alpha   90.00
_cell.angle_beta   90.00
_cell.angle_gamma   90.00
#
_symmetry.space_group_name_H-M   'P 1'
#
loop_
_entity.id
_entity.type
_entity.pdbx_description
1 polymer ?
#
loop_
_entity_poly.entity_id
_entity_poly.type
_entity_poly.pdbx_seq_one_letter_code
_entity_poly.pdbx_strand_id
1 'polypeptide(L)'
;MNVRQHGVFMSATNELLDKVKTALGVTSDAALARSLGMTAGAISNYRQHTRKPKVEVIEKLAKRIEEPAIAWAMKIEAERLHDTDPASERVWLRWAKEVAPILGKVAMIALFFAHNLPSLYIMSNCWAADLQLVSCRIPLNRVTSPFNDVTPSYRVTVHQQ
;
A
#
# COMPACT_ATOMS: atom_id res chain seq x y z
N MET A 1 24.01 -32.74 -19.60
CA MET A 1 23.21 -32.06 -18.56
C MET A 1 23.90 -30.75 -18.24
N ASN A 2 23.35 -29.63 -18.73
CA ASN A 2 24.00 -28.34 -18.69
C ASN A 2 23.63 -27.63 -17.37
N VAL A 3 24.41 -27.88 -16.33
CA VAL A 3 24.29 -27.17 -15.06
C VAL A 3 24.89 -25.77 -15.28
N ARG A 4 24.08 -24.83 -15.78
CA ARG A 4 24.44 -23.41 -15.75
C ARG A 4 24.23 -22.90 -14.32
N GLN A 5 25.20 -23.14 -13.46
CA GLN A 5 25.43 -22.25 -12.32
C GLN A 5 26.08 -20.97 -12.86
N HIS A 6 25.27 -19.99 -13.20
CA HIS A 6 25.71 -18.59 -13.20
C HIS A 6 25.29 -18.01 -11.87
N GLY A 7 26.28 -17.49 -11.13
CA GLY A 7 26.12 -16.98 -9.79
C GLY A 7 24.93 -16.04 -9.66
N VAL A 8 24.28 -16.14 -8.50
CA VAL A 8 23.35 -15.21 -7.86
C VAL A 8 23.29 -13.83 -8.52
N PHE A 9 22.66 -13.73 -9.70
CA PHE A 9 22.08 -12.47 -10.12
C PHE A 9 20.87 -12.32 -9.21
N MET A 10 20.86 -11.28 -8.39
CA MET A 10 19.65 -10.90 -7.65
C MET A 10 18.61 -10.41 -8.67
N SER A 11 17.94 -11.37 -9.29
CA SER A 11 16.75 -11.13 -10.10
C SER A 11 15.71 -10.43 -9.24
N ALA A 12 15.12 -9.36 -9.77
CA ALA A 12 14.05 -8.63 -9.10
C ALA A 12 12.88 -9.56 -8.74
N THR A 13 12.65 -10.58 -9.58
CA THR A 13 11.65 -11.62 -9.32
C THR A 13 11.98 -12.44 -8.07
N ASN A 14 13.25 -12.87 -7.91
CA ASN A 14 13.68 -13.64 -6.74
C ASN A 14 13.66 -12.77 -5.47
N GLU A 15 14.12 -11.52 -5.57
CA GLU A 15 14.06 -10.54 -4.48
C GLU A 15 12.63 -10.36 -3.97
N LEU A 16 11.66 -10.18 -4.89
CA LEU A 16 10.25 -10.04 -4.55
C LEU A 16 9.70 -11.29 -3.85
N LEU A 17 10.00 -12.48 -4.36
CA LEU A 17 9.53 -13.73 -3.78
C LEU A 17 10.11 -13.96 -2.37
N ASP A 18 11.38 -13.64 -2.16
CA ASP A 18 12.05 -13.80 -0.86
C ASP A 18 11.55 -12.78 0.16
N LYS A 19 11.25 -11.54 -0.26
CA LYS A 19 10.57 -10.56 0.59
C LYS A 19 9.18 -11.05 1.01
N VAL A 20 8.39 -11.59 0.07
CA VAL A 20 7.05 -12.10 0.38
C VAL A 20 7.12 -13.31 1.31
N LYS A 21 8.10 -14.21 1.13
CA LYS A 21 8.35 -15.30 2.08
C LYS A 21 8.61 -14.78 3.48
N THR A 22 9.47 -13.79 3.60
CA THR A 22 9.85 -13.17 4.87
C THR A 22 8.64 -12.53 5.54
N ALA A 23 7.84 -11.76 4.79
CA ALA A 23 6.62 -11.13 5.30
C ALA A 23 5.57 -12.16 5.76
N LEU A 24 5.48 -13.31 5.09
CA LEU A 24 4.55 -14.39 5.45
C LEU A 24 5.12 -15.38 6.49
N GLY A 25 6.39 -15.24 6.88
CA GLY A 25 7.06 -16.18 7.79
C GLY A 25 7.17 -17.62 7.26
N VAL A 26 7.16 -17.80 5.93
CA VAL A 26 7.18 -19.14 5.30
C VAL A 26 8.57 -19.47 4.75
N THR A 27 9.05 -20.68 5.02
CA THR A 27 10.36 -21.15 4.55
C THR A 27 10.28 -21.84 3.19
N SER A 28 9.18 -22.52 2.89
CA SER A 28 9.00 -23.33 1.68
C SER A 28 8.29 -22.58 0.55
N ASP A 29 8.76 -22.77 -0.69
CA ASP A 29 8.08 -22.28 -1.90
C ASP A 29 6.69 -22.91 -2.08
N ALA A 30 6.49 -24.14 -1.62
CA ALA A 30 5.18 -24.79 -1.67
C ALA A 30 4.19 -24.13 -0.69
N ALA A 31 4.67 -23.69 0.48
CA ALA A 31 3.84 -22.96 1.44
C ALA A 31 3.49 -21.56 0.91
N LEU A 32 4.46 -20.88 0.29
CA LEU A 32 4.23 -19.62 -0.42
C LEU A 32 3.20 -19.76 -1.56
N ALA A 33 3.28 -20.84 -2.33
CA ALA A 33 2.33 -21.11 -3.40
C ALA A 33 0.90 -21.24 -2.86
N ARG A 34 0.73 -22.00 -1.77
CA ARG A 34 -0.57 -22.19 -1.12
C ARG A 34 -1.14 -20.89 -0.56
N SER A 35 -0.32 -20.08 0.12
CA SER A 35 -0.78 -18.81 0.70
C SER A 35 -1.19 -17.77 -0.35
N LEU A 36 -0.62 -17.86 -1.55
CA LEU A 36 -0.93 -16.99 -2.68
C LEU A 36 -2.00 -17.56 -3.63
N GLY A 37 -2.49 -18.78 -3.40
CA GLY A 37 -3.41 -19.47 -4.31
C GLY A 37 -2.79 -19.78 -5.68
N MET A 38 -1.47 -20.00 -5.73
CA MET A 38 -0.69 -20.29 -6.93
C MET A 38 -0.20 -21.74 -6.92
N THR A 39 0.12 -22.29 -8.10
CA THR A 39 0.76 -23.60 -8.18
C THR A 39 2.25 -23.50 -7.81
N ALA A 40 2.79 -24.50 -7.10
CA ALA A 40 4.21 -24.56 -6.79
C ALA A 40 5.10 -24.54 -8.04
N GLY A 41 4.64 -25.14 -9.15
CA GLY A 41 5.32 -25.09 -10.44
C GLY A 41 5.46 -23.67 -11.01
N ALA A 42 4.47 -22.80 -10.81
CA ALA A 42 4.58 -21.40 -11.21
C ALA A 42 5.70 -20.67 -10.46
N ILE A 43 5.80 -20.87 -9.14
CA ILE A 43 6.88 -20.26 -8.33
C ILE A 43 8.24 -20.82 -8.72
N SER A 44 8.34 -22.13 -8.96
CA SER A 44 9.57 -22.76 -9.44
C SER A 44 10.01 -22.19 -10.78
N ASN A 45 9.09 -22.04 -11.74
CA ASN A 45 9.38 -21.43 -13.04
C ASN A 45 9.86 -19.98 -12.94
N TYR A 46 9.35 -19.22 -11.97
CA TYR A 46 9.81 -17.86 -11.69
C TYR A 46 11.23 -17.85 -11.13
N ARG A 47 11.51 -18.73 -10.15
CA ARG A 47 12.87 -18.87 -9.57
C ARG A 47 13.91 -19.33 -10.57
N GLN A 48 13.52 -20.16 -11.53
CA GLN A 48 14.39 -20.65 -12.60
C GLN A 48 14.48 -19.66 -13.77
N HIS A 49 13.84 -18.50 -13.69
CA HIS A 49 13.75 -17.48 -14.74
C HIS A 49 13.19 -17.99 -16.08
N THR A 50 12.61 -19.18 -16.11
CA THR A 50 11.99 -19.78 -17.31
C THR A 50 10.74 -19.01 -17.72
N ARG A 51 10.04 -18.43 -16.74
CA ARG A 51 8.90 -17.54 -16.98
C ARG A 51 9.02 -16.32 -16.09
N LYS A 52 8.63 -15.16 -16.59
CA LYS A 52 8.53 -13.92 -15.79
C LYS A 52 7.08 -13.73 -15.32
N PRO A 53 6.84 -13.30 -14.08
CA PRO A 53 5.48 -13.16 -13.53
C PRO A 53 4.70 -12.06 -14.26
N LYS A 54 3.42 -12.32 -14.57
CA LYS A 54 2.52 -11.32 -15.17
C LYS A 54 2.24 -10.16 -14.20
N VAL A 55 1.82 -9.02 -14.72
CA VAL A 55 1.52 -7.80 -13.94
C VAL A 55 0.54 -8.08 -12.78
N GLU A 56 -0.53 -8.86 -13.03
CA GLU A 56 -1.50 -9.27 -12.01
C GLU A 56 -0.87 -10.04 -10.83
N VAL A 57 0.13 -10.87 -11.12
CA VAL A 57 0.86 -11.65 -10.10
C VAL A 57 1.78 -10.73 -9.30
N ILE A 58 2.46 -9.80 -9.98
CA ILE A 58 3.33 -8.82 -9.35
C ILE A 58 2.52 -7.95 -8.38
N GLU A 59 1.34 -7.50 -8.79
CA GLU A 59 0.44 -6.72 -7.93
C GLU A 59 0.01 -7.51 -6.70
N LYS A 60 -0.38 -8.78 -6.86
CA LYS A 60 -0.73 -9.66 -5.73
C LYS A 60 0.44 -9.83 -4.75
N LEU A 61 1.65 -10.02 -5.26
CA LEU A 61 2.86 -10.17 -4.44
C LEU A 61 3.20 -8.87 -3.70
N ALA A 62 3.22 -7.74 -4.41
CA ALA A 62 3.53 -6.44 -3.84
C ALA A 62 2.52 -6.02 -2.76
N LYS A 63 1.24 -6.32 -2.95
CA LYS A 63 0.21 -6.10 -1.91
C LYS A 63 0.48 -6.87 -0.62
N ARG A 64 1.14 -8.03 -0.67
CA ARG A 64 1.46 -8.82 0.54
C ARG A 64 2.59 -8.23 1.38
N ILE A 65 3.45 -7.42 0.76
CA ILE A 65 4.58 -6.76 1.42
C ILE A 65 4.33 -5.26 1.64
N GLU A 66 3.12 -4.78 1.33
CA GLU A 66 2.74 -3.37 1.41
C GLU A 66 3.67 -2.42 0.64
N GLU A 67 4.36 -2.94 -0.40
CA GLU A 67 5.24 -2.16 -1.26
C GLU A 67 4.52 -1.76 -2.56
N PRO A 68 4.94 -0.65 -3.20
CA PRO A 68 4.31 -0.19 -4.43
C PRO A 68 4.51 -1.18 -5.58
N ALA A 69 3.41 -1.76 -6.07
CA ALA A 69 3.40 -2.73 -7.17
C ALA A 69 4.07 -2.18 -8.45
N ILE A 70 3.95 -0.88 -8.70
CA ILE A 70 4.53 -0.21 -9.87
C ILE A 70 6.06 -0.31 -9.88
N ALA A 71 6.71 -0.08 -8.73
CA ALA A 71 8.17 -0.15 -8.64
C ALA A 71 8.67 -1.58 -8.94
N TRP A 72 7.96 -2.59 -8.44
CA TRP A 72 8.27 -3.99 -8.73
C TRP A 72 7.99 -4.37 -10.18
N ALA A 73 6.89 -3.90 -10.75
CA ALA A 73 6.57 -4.12 -12.15
C ALA A 73 7.67 -3.55 -13.06
N MET A 74 8.15 -2.34 -12.79
CA MET A 74 9.24 -1.72 -13.54
C MET A 74 10.55 -2.49 -13.41
N LYS A 75 10.91 -2.96 -12.20
CA LYS A 75 12.11 -3.79 -12.01
C LYS A 75 12.04 -5.11 -12.79
N ILE A 76 10.87 -5.77 -12.78
CA ILE A 76 10.67 -7.05 -13.48
C ILE A 76 10.60 -6.84 -15.00
N GLU A 77 10.09 -5.70 -15.47
CA GLU A 77 10.13 -5.34 -16.89
C GLU A 77 11.56 -5.04 -17.35
N ALA A 78 12.35 -4.35 -16.52
CA ALA A 78 13.79 -4.20 -16.78
C ALA A 78 14.48 -5.57 -16.91
N GLU A 79 14.14 -6.51 -16.01
CA GLU A 79 14.65 -7.88 -16.05
C GLU A 79 14.20 -8.67 -17.30
N ARG A 80 13.02 -8.38 -17.87
CA ARG A 80 12.59 -8.95 -19.15
C ARG A 80 13.43 -8.45 -20.31
N LEU A 81 13.79 -7.18 -20.29
CA LEU A 81 14.51 -6.53 -21.37
C LEU A 81 16.02 -6.76 -21.30
N HIS A 82 16.55 -7.30 -20.20
CA HIS A 82 17.99 -7.54 -19.99
C HIS A 82 18.67 -8.24 -21.18
N ASP A 83 18.06 -9.31 -21.71
CA ASP A 83 18.63 -10.09 -22.81
C ASP A 83 18.35 -9.48 -24.21
N THR A 84 17.36 -8.58 -24.33
CA THR A 84 16.89 -8.04 -25.61
C THR A 84 17.39 -6.63 -25.89
N ASP A 85 17.31 -5.75 -24.90
CA ASP A 85 17.70 -4.34 -24.99
C ASP A 85 18.21 -3.81 -23.63
N PRO A 86 19.53 -3.87 -23.39
CA PRO A 86 20.13 -3.39 -22.15
C PRO A 86 20.13 -1.85 -22.05
N ALA A 87 19.87 -1.12 -23.14
CA ALA A 87 19.75 0.33 -23.07
C ALA A 87 18.42 0.73 -22.40
N SER A 88 17.33 0.08 -22.81
CA SER A 88 16.01 0.27 -22.20
C SER A 88 15.97 -0.21 -20.75
N GLU A 89 16.65 -1.31 -20.40
CA GLU A 89 16.77 -1.80 -19.02
C GLU A 89 17.17 -0.68 -18.04
N ARG A 90 18.18 0.11 -18.40
CA ARG A 90 18.69 1.20 -17.56
C ARG A 90 17.67 2.31 -17.35
N VAL A 91 16.81 2.57 -18.33
CA VAL A 91 15.73 3.56 -18.23
C VAL A 91 14.67 3.07 -17.25
N TRP A 92 14.24 1.81 -17.37
CA TRP A 92 13.27 1.19 -16.46
C TRP A 92 13.77 1.14 -15.02
N LEU A 93 15.04 0.79 -14.80
CA LEU A 93 15.65 0.81 -13.47
C LEU A 93 15.75 2.21 -12.88
N ARG A 94 15.97 3.23 -13.70
CA ARG A 94 15.97 4.63 -13.26
C ARG A 94 14.58 5.04 -12.80
N TRP A 95 13.55 4.78 -13.59
CA TRP A 95 12.16 5.08 -13.22
C TRP A 95 11.73 4.34 -11.95
N ALA A 96 12.11 3.06 -11.82
CA ALA A 96 11.83 2.30 -10.60
C ALA A 96 12.42 2.97 -9.34
N LYS A 97 13.62 3.55 -9.43
CA LYS A 97 14.26 4.29 -8.32
C LYS A 97 13.59 5.62 -8.02
N GLU A 98 13.11 6.33 -9.05
CA GLU A 98 12.46 7.63 -8.91
C GLU A 98 11.04 7.53 -8.32
N VAL A 99 10.32 6.43 -8.57
CA VAL A 99 8.96 6.22 -8.03
C VAL A 99 8.96 5.92 -6.53
N ALA A 100 9.97 5.21 -6.02
CA ALA A 100 10.06 4.84 -4.61
C ALA A 100 9.94 6.02 -3.59
N PRO A 101 10.66 7.15 -3.75
CA PRO A 101 10.56 8.29 -2.82
C PRO A 101 9.26 9.09 -2.93
N ILE A 102 8.51 8.98 -4.02
CA ILE A 102 7.28 9.77 -4.25
C ILE A 102 6.16 9.29 -3.30
N LEU A 103 6.03 7.98 -3.10
CA LEU A 103 4.99 7.42 -2.23
C LEU A 103 5.23 7.72 -0.74
N GLY A 104 6.48 7.69 -0.27
CA GLY A 104 6.80 8.02 1.12
C GLY A 104 6.53 9.49 1.48
N LYS A 105 6.72 10.41 0.52
CA LYS A 105 6.50 11.84 0.74
C LYS A 105 5.03 12.22 0.91
N VAL A 106 4.11 11.55 0.22
CA VAL A 106 2.66 11.82 0.34
C VAL A 106 2.15 11.48 1.75
N ALA A 107 2.57 10.36 2.32
CA ALA A 107 2.18 9.96 3.68
C ALA A 107 2.67 10.96 4.73
N MET A 108 3.92 11.45 4.60
CA MET A 108 4.49 12.44 5.51
C MET A 108 3.77 13.79 5.46
N ILE A 109 3.35 14.23 4.26
CA ILE A 109 2.55 15.46 4.11
C ILE A 109 1.19 15.30 4.80
N ALA A 110 0.52 14.16 4.62
CA ALA A 110 -0.77 13.90 5.28
C ALA A 110 -0.66 13.87 6.82
N LEU A 111 0.40 13.25 7.36
CA LEU A 111 0.71 13.26 8.79
C LEU A 111 1.01 14.67 9.31
N PHE A 112 1.74 15.48 8.54
CA PHE A 112 2.02 16.87 8.89
C PHE A 112 0.73 17.70 8.97
N PHE A 113 -0.19 17.58 8.01
CA PHE A 113 -1.47 18.28 8.11
C PHE A 113 -2.34 17.75 9.27
N ALA A 114 -2.41 16.43 9.48
CA ALA A 114 -3.18 15.84 10.58
C ALA A 114 -2.69 16.26 11.97
N HIS A 115 -1.38 16.45 12.16
CA HIS A 115 -0.82 16.85 13.45
C HIS A 115 -0.92 18.37 13.71
N ASN A 116 -0.92 19.20 12.66
CA ASN A 116 -0.98 20.66 12.77
C ASN A 116 -2.40 21.26 12.69
N LEU A 117 -3.42 20.47 12.31
CA LEU A 117 -4.82 20.92 12.30
C LEU A 117 -5.43 21.17 13.70
N PRO A 118 -5.14 20.37 14.75
CA PRO A 118 -5.70 20.61 16.10
C PRO A 118 -5.22 21.91 16.74
N SER A 119 -3.97 22.33 16.49
CA SER A 119 -3.41 23.56 17.07
C SER A 119 -4.02 24.83 16.45
N LEU A 120 -4.29 24.81 15.15
CA LEU A 120 -5.03 25.88 14.47
C LEU A 120 -6.52 25.93 14.90
N TYR A 121 -7.14 24.77 15.14
CA TYR A 121 -8.53 24.70 15.62
C TYR A 121 -8.69 25.21 17.06
N ILE A 122 -7.73 24.94 17.95
CA ILE A 122 -7.74 25.45 19.34
C ILE A 122 -7.53 26.97 19.38
N MET A 123 -6.67 27.54 18.52
CA MET A 123 -6.50 29.00 18.43
C MET A 123 -7.74 29.74 17.91
N SER A 124 -8.55 29.11 17.04
CA SER A 124 -9.80 29.71 16.56
C SER A 124 -10.87 29.85 17.66
N ASN A 125 -10.89 28.95 18.64
CA ASN A 125 -11.88 28.98 19.73
C ASN A 125 -11.43 29.85 20.93
N CYS A 126 -10.13 30.11 21.10
CA CYS A 126 -9.65 31.04 22.13
C CYS A 126 -10.03 32.50 21.84
N TRP A 127 -10.12 32.91 20.55
CA TRP A 127 -10.53 34.27 20.21
C TRP A 127 -12.04 34.51 20.35
N ALA A 128 -12.85 33.44 20.32
CA ALA A 128 -14.29 33.52 20.55
C ALA A 128 -14.66 33.58 22.05
N ALA A 129 -13.81 33.03 22.92
CA ALA A 129 -14.05 33.01 24.37
C ALA A 129 -13.78 34.36 25.06
N ASP A 130 -12.97 35.24 24.46
CA ASP A 130 -12.60 36.53 25.04
C ASP A 130 -13.68 37.62 24.89
N LEU A 131 -14.72 37.39 24.09
CA LEU A 131 -15.82 38.35 23.87
C LEU A 131 -17.08 38.08 24.71
N GLN A 132 -17.10 37.06 25.58
CA GLN A 132 -18.27 36.75 26.42
C GLN A 132 -18.12 37.13 27.91
N LEU A 133 -17.03 37.79 28.32
CA LEU A 133 -16.85 38.27 29.70
C LEU A 133 -17.52 39.63 30.00
N VAL A 134 -18.39 40.12 29.12
CA VAL A 134 -19.22 41.30 29.38
C VAL A 134 -20.67 41.03 28.95
N SER A 135 -21.50 40.48 29.85
CA SER A 135 -22.87 40.98 30.13
C SER A 135 -23.69 39.98 30.97
N CYS A 136 -24.11 40.45 32.14
CA CYS A 136 -25.38 40.15 32.83
C CYS A 136 -25.78 38.70 33.19
N ARG A 137 -25.40 38.31 34.42
CA ARG A 137 -26.27 37.89 35.54
C ARG A 137 -27.74 37.52 35.19
N ILE A 138 -28.06 36.23 35.01
CA ILE A 138 -29.39 35.63 35.33
C ILE A 138 -29.17 34.20 35.87
N PRO A 139 -29.68 33.84 37.06
CA PRO A 139 -29.46 32.52 37.64
C PRO A 139 -30.51 31.47 37.23
N LEU A 140 -30.01 30.23 37.11
CA LEU A 140 -30.66 28.93 37.33
C LEU A 140 -32.08 28.72 36.76
N ASN A 141 -32.19 27.84 35.75
CA ASN A 141 -33.16 26.76 35.88
C ASN A 141 -32.78 25.47 35.14
N ARG A 142 -32.85 24.41 35.93
CA ARG A 142 -32.81 22.97 35.67
C ARG A 142 -33.84 22.57 34.60
N VAL A 143 -33.40 21.89 33.54
CA VAL A 143 -34.25 20.94 32.79
C VAL A 143 -33.46 19.67 32.52
N THR A 144 -34.04 18.57 32.99
CA THR A 144 -33.58 17.19 32.89
C THR A 144 -34.08 16.53 31.61
N SER A 145 -33.18 15.76 30.97
CA SER A 145 -33.46 14.47 30.30
C SER A 145 -34.03 14.49 28.86
N PRO A 146 -34.18 13.31 28.21
CA PRO A 146 -33.24 12.69 27.27
C PRO A 146 -33.89 12.50 25.88
N PHE A 147 -33.20 11.97 24.85
CA PHE A 147 -33.76 10.97 23.90
C PHE A 147 -32.90 10.79 22.63
N ASN A 148 -32.67 9.49 22.36
CA ASN A 148 -32.72 8.79 21.08
C ASN A 148 -31.55 8.81 20.09
N ASP A 149 -30.83 7.68 20.15
CA ASP A 149 -30.41 6.85 19.03
C ASP A 149 -31.36 6.90 17.82
N VAL A 150 -30.82 7.25 16.66
CA VAL A 150 -31.38 6.90 15.35
C VAL A 150 -30.23 6.49 14.44
N THR A 151 -30.10 5.19 14.18
CA THR A 151 -29.32 4.66 13.06
C THR A 151 -30.24 4.55 11.84
N PRO A 152 -29.84 5.00 10.64
CA PRO A 152 -30.64 4.79 9.44
C PRO A 152 -30.30 3.45 8.77
N SER A 153 -31.28 2.54 8.76
CA SER A 153 -31.34 1.36 7.89
C SER A 153 -31.73 1.79 6.47
N TYR A 154 -30.87 1.58 5.48
CA TYR A 154 -31.21 1.76 4.07
C TYR A 154 -31.72 0.43 3.48
N ARG A 155 -33.01 0.41 3.14
CA ARG A 155 -33.69 -0.65 2.38
C ARG A 155 -33.66 -0.24 0.90
N VAL A 156 -32.94 -0.98 0.06
CA VAL A 156 -32.93 -0.78 -1.40
C VAL A 156 -33.98 -1.69 -2.04
N THR A 157 -35.01 -1.10 -2.62
CA THR A 157 -36.00 -1.75 -3.48
C THR A 157 -35.46 -1.92 -4.91
N VAL A 158 -35.51 -3.14 -5.41
CA VAL A 158 -35.19 -3.52 -6.80
C VAL A 158 -36.41 -3.20 -7.67
N HIS A 159 -36.24 -2.36 -8.70
CA HIS A 159 -37.22 -2.25 -9.79
C HIS A 159 -36.67 -2.99 -11.01
N GLN A 160 -37.31 -4.10 -11.36
CA GLN A 160 -37.32 -4.64 -12.72
C GLN A 160 -38.41 -3.90 -13.51
N GLN A 161 -38.04 -3.34 -14.66
CA GLN A 161 -38.67 -3.54 -15.96
C GLN A 161 -37.86 -2.84 -17.04
#